data_AF-A0A7V8W9I2-F1
#
_entry.id   AF-A0A7V8W9I2-F1
#
_cell.length_a   1.000
_cell.length_b   1.000
_cell.length_c   1.000
_cell.angle_alpha   90.00
_cell.angle_beta   90.00
_cell.angle_gamma   90.00
#
_symmetry.space_group_name_H-M   'P 1'
#
loop_
_entity.id
_entity.type
_entity.pdbx_description
1 polymer ?
#
loop_
_entity_poly.entity_id
_entity_poly.type
_entity_poly.pdbx_seq_one_letter_code
_entity_poly.pdbx_strand_id
1 'polypeptide(L)'
;TFAALLHAGLEGIEHGYELPEPMERNLYDLSPSEREARGIEQLPETLGDAIDAMAHSDLARKALGEHIFSRYVELKREEWDEYRVQVTPWELQTYLSVT
;
A
#
# COMPACT_ATOMS: atom_id res chain seq x y z
N THR A 1 2.03 0.01 -13.59
CA THR A 1 0.78 0.22 -12.81
C THR A 1 -0.44 -0.38 -13.49
N PHE A 2 -0.76 -0.08 -14.76
CA PHE A 2 -1.94 -0.66 -15.43
C PHE A 2 -1.94 -2.19 -15.54
N ALA A 3 -0.77 -2.82 -15.73
CA ALA A 3 -0.65 -4.28 -15.77
C ALA A 3 -1.14 -4.94 -14.46
N ALA A 4 -0.72 -4.41 -13.30
CA ALA A 4 -1.13 -4.94 -12.00
C ALA A 4 -2.65 -4.80 -11.76
N LEU A 5 -3.24 -3.66 -12.13
CA LEU A 5 -4.68 -3.45 -12.00
C LEU A 5 -5.48 -4.41 -12.91
N LEU A 6 -5.03 -4.59 -14.15
CA LEU A 6 -5.67 -5.50 -15.09
C LEU A 6 -5.59 -6.95 -14.58
N HIS A 7 -4.41 -7.38 -14.12
CA HIS A 7 -4.23 -8.72 -13.56
C HIS A 7 -5.08 -8.95 -12.30
N ALA A 8 -5.18 -7.96 -11.41
CA ALA A 8 -6.04 -8.05 -10.23
C ALA A 8 -7.51 -8.26 -10.60
N GLY A 9 -8.02 -7.51 -11.60
CA GLY A 9 -9.38 -7.69 -12.09
C GLY A 9 -9.60 -9.04 -12.77
N LEU A 10 -8.65 -9.49 -13.60
CA LEU A 10 -8.73 -10.78 -14.28
C LEU A 10 -8.71 -11.95 -13.29
N GLU A 11 -7.83 -11.92 -12.29
CA GLU A 11 -7.73 -12.98 -11.29
C GLU A 11 -9.03 -13.11 -10.48
N GLY A 12 -9.69 -11.99 -10.17
CA GLY A 12 -11.00 -11.99 -9.52
C GLY A 12 -12.12 -12.60 -10.39
N ILE A 13 -12.10 -12.35 -11.71
CA ILE A 13 -13.06 -12.95 -12.65
C ILE A 13 -12.79 -14.46 -12.79
N GLU A 14 -11.53 -14.86 -12.95
CA GLU A 14 -11.13 -16.26 -13.15
C GLU A 14 -11.47 -17.15 -11.96
N HIS A 15 -11.26 -16.65 -10.73
CA HIS A 15 -11.51 -17.40 -9.50
C HIS A 15 -12.89 -17.12 -8.87
N GLY A 16 -13.67 -16.21 -9.44
CA GLY A 16 -15.01 -15.88 -8.95
C GLY A 16 -15.01 -15.32 -7.52
N TYR A 17 -14.14 -14.37 -7.21
CA TYR A 17 -14.04 -13.79 -5.87
C TYR A 17 -15.35 -13.13 -5.44
N GLU A 18 -15.80 -13.45 -4.22
CA GLU A 18 -16.92 -12.75 -3.60
C GLU A 18 -16.50 -11.34 -3.22
N LEU A 19 -17.29 -10.36 -3.66
CA LEU A 19 -17.06 -8.96 -3.31
C LEU A 19 -17.88 -8.61 -2.07
N PRO A 20 -17.33 -7.82 -1.15
CA PRO A 20 -18.10 -7.30 -0.04
C PRO A 20 -19.23 -6.38 -0.53
N GLU A 21 -20.24 -6.21 0.30
CA GLU A 21 -21.32 -5.27 0.03
C GLU A 21 -20.79 -3.84 -0.21
N PRO A 22 -21.36 -3.09 -1.16
CA PRO A 22 -20.96 -1.72 -1.41
C PRO A 22 -21.06 -0.85 -0.15
N MET A 23 -20.00 -0.07 0.11
CA MET A 23 -20.02 0.88 1.22
C MET A 23 -20.69 2.18 0.81
N GLU A 24 -21.91 2.41 1.31
CA GLU A 24 -22.68 3.62 1.02
C GLU A 24 -22.42 4.78 2.00
N ARG A 25 -21.64 4.53 3.06
CA ARG A 25 -21.33 5.54 4.09
C ARG A 25 -19.98 6.17 3.84
N ASN A 26 -19.84 7.43 4.24
CA ASN A 26 -18.57 8.10 4.20
C ASN A 26 -17.60 7.47 5.22
N LEU A 27 -16.48 6.96 4.74
CA LEU A 27 -15.41 6.39 5.56
C LEU A 27 -14.95 7.35 6.66
N TYR A 28 -14.85 8.65 6.36
CA TYR A 28 -14.35 9.66 7.31
C TYR A 28 -15.20 9.82 8.57
N ASP A 29 -16.46 9.36 8.53
CA ASP A 29 -17.38 9.43 9.67
C ASP A 29 -17.24 8.21 10.60
N LEU A 30 -16.49 7.18 10.20
CA LEU A 30 -16.29 5.96 10.98
C LEU A 30 -15.06 6.07 11.87
N SER A 31 -15.25 5.79 13.16
CA SER A 31 -14.15 5.60 14.12
C SER A 31 -13.30 4.36 13.77
N PRO A 32 -12.05 4.26 14.25
CA PRO A 32 -11.21 3.09 14.02
C PRO A 32 -11.87 1.77 14.44
N SER A 33 -12.53 1.75 15.60
CA SER A 33 -13.26 0.56 16.09
C SER A 33 -14.43 0.16 15.21
N GLU A 34 -15.14 1.12 14.60
CA GLU A 34 -16.24 0.81 13.69
C GLU A 34 -15.74 0.27 12.35
N ARG A 35 -14.57 0.72 11.89
CA ARG A 35 -13.94 0.18 10.68
C ARG A 35 -13.51 -1.26 10.89
N GLU A 36 -12.86 -1.54 12.01
CA GLU A 36 -12.43 -2.89 12.39
C GLU A 36 -13.63 -3.84 12.55
N ALA A 37 -14.69 -3.42 13.26
CA ALA A 37 -15.90 -4.23 13.43
C ALA A 37 -16.63 -4.55 12.11
N ARG A 38 -16.37 -3.77 11.05
CA ARG A 38 -16.93 -3.98 9.70
C ARG A 38 -15.97 -4.71 8.76
N GLY A 39 -14.79 -5.10 9.22
CA GLY A 39 -13.76 -5.72 8.38
C GLY A 39 -13.21 -4.80 7.30
N ILE A 40 -13.23 -3.48 7.53
CA ILE A 40 -12.65 -2.52 6.59
C ILE A 40 -11.14 -2.53 6.79
N GLU A 41 -10.42 -3.18 5.88
CA GLU A 41 -8.97 -3.16 5.84
C GLU A 41 -8.47 -1.79 5.38
N GLN A 42 -7.41 -1.30 6.03
CA GLN A 42 -6.74 -0.07 5.65
C GLN A 42 -5.62 -0.37 4.66
N LEU A 43 -5.42 0.54 3.72
CA LEU A 43 -4.27 0.48 2.83
C LEU A 43 -2.98 0.75 3.63
N PRO A 44 -1.82 0.26 3.13
CA PRO A 44 -0.53 0.59 3.72
C PRO A 44 -0.35 2.10 3.90
N GLU A 45 0.10 2.52 5.08
CA GLU A 45 0.22 3.95 5.43
C GLU A 45 1.47 4.58 4.81
N THR A 46 2.52 3.79 4.63
CA THR A 46 3.79 4.23 4.07
C THR A 46 4.15 3.50 2.79
N LEU A 47 5.06 4.09 2.02
CA LEU A 47 5.66 3.42 0.89
C LEU A 47 6.37 2.12 1.32
N GLY A 48 7.05 2.13 2.48
CA GLY A 48 7.68 0.94 3.05
C GLY A 48 6.69 -0.21 3.25
N ASP A 49 5.57 0.06 3.91
CA ASP A 49 4.51 -0.93 4.14
C ASP A 49 3.92 -1.45 2.82
N ALA A 50 3.73 -0.57 1.83
CA ALA A 50 3.23 -0.95 0.51
C ALA A 50 4.20 -1.86 -0.25
N ILE A 51 5.51 -1.59 -0.15
CA ILE A 51 6.54 -2.42 -0.75
C ILE A 51 6.58 -3.79 -0.09
N ASP A 52 6.46 -3.85 1.24
CA ASP A 52 6.46 -5.13 1.96
C ASP A 52 5.19 -5.93 1.65
N ALA A 53 4.01 -5.30 1.58
CA ALA A 53 2.79 -5.97 1.13
C ALA A 53 2.96 -6.50 -0.31
N MET A 54 3.55 -5.70 -1.22
CA MET A 54 3.81 -6.12 -2.59
C MET A 54 4.82 -7.27 -2.68
N ALA A 55 5.87 -7.27 -1.86
CA ALA A 55 6.93 -8.29 -1.87
C ALA A 55 6.39 -9.70 -1.56
N HIS A 56 5.29 -9.78 -0.80
CA HIS A 56 4.59 -11.02 -0.46
C HIS A 56 3.41 -11.34 -1.40
N SER A 57 3.16 -10.52 -2.42
CA SER A 57 2.04 -10.70 -3.34
C SER A 57 2.40 -11.57 -4.54
N ASP A 58 1.83 -12.78 -4.58
CA ASP A 58 1.94 -13.68 -5.74
C ASP A 58 1.30 -13.08 -7.00
N LEU A 59 0.20 -12.33 -6.83
CA LEU A 59 -0.47 -11.63 -7.93
C LEU A 59 0.46 -10.59 -8.58
N ALA A 60 1.08 -9.75 -7.76
CA ALA A 60 2.01 -8.74 -8.26
C ALA A 60 3.23 -9.38 -8.95
N ARG A 61 3.74 -10.49 -8.38
CA ARG A 61 4.83 -11.28 -8.97
C ARG A 61 4.47 -11.86 -10.33
N LYS A 62 3.28 -12.45 -10.47
CA LYS A 62 2.76 -12.96 -11.74
C LYS A 62 2.56 -11.85 -12.77
N ALA A 63 1.99 -10.72 -12.35
CA ALA A 63 1.65 -9.61 -13.23
C ALA A 63 2.89 -8.89 -13.82
N LEU A 64 3.98 -8.79 -13.04
CA LEU A 64 5.21 -8.14 -13.48
C LEU A 64 6.25 -9.13 -14.04
N GLY A 65 6.15 -10.40 -13.67
CA GLY A 65 7.17 -11.41 -13.93
C GLY A 65 8.36 -11.32 -12.97
N GLU A 66 8.96 -12.47 -12.67
CA GLU A 66 9.95 -12.62 -11.58
C GLU A 66 11.12 -11.63 -11.65
N HIS A 67 11.70 -11.43 -12.83
CA HIS A 67 12.85 -10.54 -13.01
C HIS A 67 12.51 -9.07 -12.73
N ILE A 68 11.38 -8.59 -13.27
CA ILE A 68 10.96 -7.20 -13.10
C ILE A 68 10.45 -6.97 -11.68
N PHE A 69 9.69 -7.91 -11.14
CA PHE A 69 9.17 -7.85 -9.78
C PHE A 69 10.30 -7.68 -8.76
N SER A 70 11.30 -8.56 -8.79
CA SER A 70 12.41 -8.54 -7.83
C SER A 70 13.22 -7.24 -7.92
N ARG A 71 13.52 -6.78 -9.15
CA ARG A 71 14.23 -5.50 -9.33
C ARG A 71 13.39 -4.30 -8.92
N TYR A 72 12.08 -4.33 -9.13
CA TYR A 72 11.18 -3.25 -8.73
C TYR A 72 11.11 -3.10 -7.22
N VAL A 73 10.95 -4.22 -6.48
CA VAL A 73 10.94 -4.23 -5.02
C VAL A 73 12.26 -3.69 -4.46
N GLU A 74 13.40 -4.13 -5.00
CA GLU A 74 14.72 -3.64 -4.61
C GLU A 74 14.85 -2.12 -4.78
N LEU A 75 14.56 -1.61 -5.99
CA LEU A 75 14.64 -0.17 -6.30
C LEU A 75 13.72 0.66 -5.40
N LYS A 76 12.52 0.15 -5.11
CA LYS A 76 11.57 0.87 -4.25
C LYS A 76 11.99 0.86 -2.77
N ARG A 77 12.67 -0.19 -2.31
CA ARG A 77 13.27 -0.19 -0.96
C ARG A 77 14.39 0.84 -0.85
N GLU A 78 15.24 0.94 -1.86
CA GLU A 78 16.29 1.98 -1.91
C GLU A 78 15.68 3.39 -1.85
N GLU A 79 14.62 3.65 -2.64
CA GLU A 79 13.88 4.92 -2.60
C GLU A 79 13.28 5.21 -1.22
N TRP A 80 12.70 4.20 -0.57
CA TRP A 80 12.14 4.34 0.77
C TRP A 80 13.22 4.62 1.83
N ASP A 81 14.34 3.91 1.75
CA ASP A 81 15.47 4.11 2.66
C ASP A 81 16.08 5.50 2.49
N GLU A 82 16.21 6.00 1.26
CA GLU A 82 16.67 7.37 0.99
C GLU A 82 15.70 8.42 1.56
N TYR A 83 14.39 8.20 1.45
CA TYR A 83 13.38 9.12 1.97
C TYR A 83 13.34 9.16 3.49
N ARG A 84 13.26 8.01 4.16
CA ARG A 84 13.01 7.94 5.61
C ARG A 84 14.15 8.46 6.49
N VAL A 85 15.35 8.61 5.93
CA VAL A 85 16.51 9.16 6.65
C VAL A 85 16.65 10.68 6.50
N GLN A 86 15.78 11.31 5.70
CA GLN A 86 15.78 12.76 5.53
C GLN A 86 15.27 13.44 6.79
N VAL A 87 15.90 14.56 7.15
CA VAL A 87 15.33 15.49 8.14
C VAL A 87 14.44 16.46 7.40
N THR A 88 13.15 16.38 7.66
CA THR A 88 12.14 17.19 6.99
C THR A 88 12.08 18.61 7.57
N PRO A 89 11.64 19.62 6.79
CA PRO A 89 11.39 20.96 7.32
C PRO A 89 10.42 21.00 8.50
N TRP A 90 9.44 20.09 8.54
CA TRP A 90 8.49 19.98 9.65
C TRP A 90 9.19 19.53 10.95
N GLU A 91 10.09 18.54 10.86
CA GLU A 91 10.88 18.08 12.01
C GLU A 91 11.81 19.19 12.51
N LEU A 92 12.45 19.94 11.60
CA LEU A 92 13.23 21.11 11.97
C LEU A 92 12.37 22.13 12.71
N GLN A 93 11.21 22.50 12.18
CA GLN A 93 10.34 23.49 12.82
C GLN A 93 9.81 23.03 14.19
N THR A 94 9.57 21.72 14.37
CA THR A 94 8.97 21.15 15.59
C THR A 94 10.01 20.89 16.67
N TYR A 95 11.13 20.26 16.30
CA TYR A 95 12.13 19.73 17.26
C TYR A 95 13.39 20.57 17.35
N LEU A 96 13.73 21.37 16.33
CA LEU A 96 14.76 22.39 16.44
C LEU A 96 14.16 23.60 17.17
N SER A 97 13.69 23.38 18.40
CA SER A 97 13.34 24.44 19.33
C SER A 97 14.64 25.04 19.86
N VAL A 98 15.26 25.85 19.02
CA VAL A 98 16.46 26.64 19.34
C VAL A 98 16.27 27.96 18.59
N THR A 99 16.43 29.16 19.14
CA THR A 99 16.67 29.72 20.48
C THR A 99 16.57 31.23 20.25
#